data_AF-A0A6A6G2F2-F1
#
_entry.id   AF-A0A6A6G2F2-F1
#
_cell.length_a   1.000
_cell.length_b   1.000
_cell.length_c   1.000
_cell.angle_alpha   90.00
_cell.angle_beta   90.00
_cell.angle_gamma   90.00
#
_symmetry.space_group_name_H-M   'P 1'
#
loop_
_entity.id
_entity.type
_entity.pdbx_description
1 polymer ?
#
loop_
_entity_poly.entity_id
_entity_poly.type
_entity_poly.pdbx_seq_one_letter_code
_entity_poly.pdbx_strand_id
1 'polypeptide(L)'
;MYEGDFITTALKGQISEYFRDPSKAAFLFQSPDGEEIDCIIGQRFENYILLLQDQDGDRFTISQFHQLLDFLKAYIEDGEPAHTTKEGTAKGDKDIFAAPGDGESHGAAIVRKIDEAVNADTTAKAHKHHRRYLTSAEDVRVLRSWLGWWEEYLSDIQSVYGMQDDQELPKDITYVGWTHTPHISKQSHSLHCNSLSLVNLVDAAAIALSKEIHQSGKVVKMRYHTLRLVYDEEVSEDGEHFDSLLTGSYYWMGGLKTVFGGGFHDAAHDPEYKHLYEHNHGQLEIMGHLLDNMQRVNENMKKDIERVEMHQQLVNELKQAIEKLPTLGAEIRKGKAELRKLNHLRKLRKQQKQEVKEALLALLRAAMAKSADE
;
A
#
# COMPACT_ATOMS: atom_id res chain seq x y z
N MET A 1 -15.70 6.35 4.60
CA MET A 1 -15.53 5.06 3.88
C MET A 1 -15.26 5.37 2.41
N TYR A 2 -14.24 4.77 1.81
CA TYR A 2 -13.79 5.13 0.46
C TYR A 2 -14.61 4.51 -0.67
N GLU A 3 -14.63 5.18 -1.81
CA GLU A 3 -15.06 4.58 -3.06
C GLU A 3 -14.13 3.43 -3.49
N GLY A 4 -14.67 2.44 -4.21
CA GLY A 4 -13.84 1.34 -4.74
C GLY A 4 -12.73 1.84 -5.68
N ASP A 5 -13.00 2.91 -6.42
CA ASP A 5 -12.04 3.52 -7.33
C ASP A 5 -10.89 4.18 -6.56
N PHE A 6 -11.18 4.86 -5.45
CA PHE A 6 -10.16 5.42 -4.56
C PHE A 6 -9.21 4.33 -4.04
N ILE A 7 -9.78 3.20 -3.57
CA ILE A 7 -8.97 2.07 -3.09
C ILE A 7 -8.13 1.50 -4.23
N THR A 8 -8.71 1.38 -5.42
CA THR A 8 -8.03 0.81 -6.59
C THR A 8 -6.87 1.67 -7.06
N THR A 9 -7.04 2.99 -7.16
CA THR A 9 -5.96 3.91 -7.54
C THR A 9 -4.89 3.99 -6.45
N ALA A 10 -5.27 4.00 -5.17
CA ALA A 10 -4.32 3.98 -4.06
C ALA A 10 -3.46 2.71 -4.05
N LEU A 11 -4.07 1.52 -4.25
CA LEU A 11 -3.35 0.25 -4.32
C LEU A 11 -2.41 0.15 -5.54
N LYS A 12 -2.71 0.86 -6.63
CA LYS A 12 -1.78 1.03 -7.77
C LYS A 12 -0.66 2.02 -7.47
N GLY A 13 -0.75 2.77 -6.38
CA GLY A 13 0.16 3.86 -6.05
C GLY A 13 -0.11 5.14 -6.83
N GLN A 14 -1.26 5.28 -7.49
CA GLN A 14 -1.60 6.40 -8.39
C GLN A 14 -2.85 7.15 -7.89
N ILE A 15 -2.91 7.42 -6.60
CA ILE A 15 -4.05 8.09 -5.96
C ILE A 15 -4.32 9.50 -6.53
N SER A 16 -3.31 10.18 -7.07
CA SER A 16 -3.44 11.44 -7.81
C SER A 16 -4.44 11.36 -8.95
N GLU A 17 -4.56 10.21 -9.63
CA GLU A 17 -5.53 9.99 -10.71
C GLU A 17 -6.98 10.11 -10.22
N TYR A 18 -7.25 9.70 -8.98
CA TYR A 18 -8.58 9.86 -8.38
C TYR A 18 -8.95 11.32 -8.13
N PHE A 19 -7.98 12.14 -7.68
CA PHE A 19 -8.21 13.57 -7.44
C PHE A 19 -8.32 14.38 -8.73
N ARG A 20 -7.69 13.92 -9.81
CA ARG A 20 -7.77 14.56 -11.14
C ARG A 20 -9.05 14.25 -11.89
N ASP A 21 -9.73 13.14 -11.59
CA ASP A 21 -10.92 12.72 -12.30
C ASP A 21 -12.11 13.67 -12.00
N PRO A 22 -12.60 14.45 -13.00
CA PRO A 22 -13.71 15.37 -12.78
C PRO A 22 -15.00 14.68 -12.34
N SER A 23 -15.18 13.39 -12.65
CA SER A 23 -16.33 12.61 -12.21
C SER A 23 -16.32 12.36 -10.70
N LYS A 24 -15.15 12.51 -10.06
CA LYS A 24 -14.96 12.35 -8.62
C LYS A 24 -15.21 13.63 -7.82
N ALA A 25 -15.39 14.77 -8.48
CA ALA A 25 -15.60 16.05 -7.81
C ALA A 25 -16.78 16.04 -6.81
N ALA A 26 -17.83 15.25 -7.07
CA ALA A 26 -18.96 15.10 -6.14
C ALA A 26 -18.62 14.27 -4.88
N PHE A 27 -17.60 13.44 -4.93
CA PHE A 27 -17.15 12.56 -3.84
C PHE A 27 -15.98 13.15 -3.05
N LEU A 28 -15.28 14.13 -3.63
CA LEU A 28 -14.18 14.82 -2.98
C LEU A 28 -14.71 15.81 -1.97
N PHE A 29 -14.17 15.75 -0.76
CA PHE A 29 -14.39 16.81 0.22
C PHE A 29 -13.76 18.11 -0.28
N GLN A 30 -14.40 19.23 0.02
CA GLN A 30 -13.82 20.53 -0.28
C GLN A 30 -12.43 20.60 0.35
N SER A 31 -11.39 20.59 -0.48
CA SER A 31 -10.01 20.76 -0.03
C SER A 31 -9.69 22.24 -0.01
N PRO A 32 -8.77 22.72 0.84
CA PRO A 32 -8.31 24.11 0.77
C PRO A 32 -7.46 24.36 -0.49
N ASP A 33 -7.65 23.58 -1.55
CA ASP A 33 -6.80 23.52 -2.73
C ASP A 33 -6.96 24.80 -3.57
N GLY A 34 -5.82 25.38 -3.91
CA GLY A 34 -5.68 26.72 -4.48
C GLY A 34 -4.28 27.25 -4.21
N GLU A 35 -3.68 27.94 -5.17
CA GLU A 35 -2.39 28.63 -4.98
C GLU A 35 -2.48 29.72 -3.90
N GLU A 36 -3.69 30.20 -3.62
CA GLU A 36 -3.96 31.19 -2.60
C GLU A 36 -3.81 30.59 -1.19
N ILE A 37 -2.98 31.24 -0.38
CA ILE A 37 -2.76 30.91 1.04
C ILE A 37 -4.06 31.12 1.85
N ASP A 38 -5.00 31.92 1.34
CA ASP A 38 -6.18 32.42 2.05
C ASP A 38 -7.46 31.58 1.89
N CYS A 39 -7.36 30.30 1.49
CA CYS A 39 -8.55 29.43 1.45
C CYS A 39 -9.05 29.12 2.88
N ILE A 40 -10.06 29.87 3.35
CA ILE A 40 -10.64 29.70 4.69
C ILE A 40 -11.64 28.54 4.66
N ILE A 41 -11.15 27.34 4.90
CA ILE A 41 -11.98 26.21 5.35
C ILE A 41 -12.09 26.28 6.87
N GLY A 42 -13.32 26.18 7.38
CA GLY A 42 -13.63 26.13 8.80
C GLY A 42 -12.95 24.96 9.52
N GLN A 43 -12.94 25.01 10.86
CA GLN A 43 -12.42 23.90 11.65
C GLN A 43 -13.26 22.65 11.44
N ARG A 44 -12.56 21.51 11.28
CA ARG A 44 -13.15 20.18 11.14
C ARG A 44 -12.05 19.16 11.27
N PHE A 45 -12.35 17.99 11.83
CA PHE A 45 -11.39 16.89 11.86
C PHE A 45 -11.30 16.23 10.48
N GLU A 46 -10.09 16.13 9.93
CA GLU A 46 -9.87 15.44 8.67
C GLU A 46 -8.54 14.73 8.63
N ASN A 47 -8.54 13.62 7.88
CA ASN A 47 -7.31 13.12 7.30
C ASN A 47 -7.09 13.83 5.97
N TYR A 48 -5.85 14.19 5.69
CA TYR A 48 -5.43 14.81 4.45
C TYR A 48 -4.25 14.06 3.85
N ILE A 49 -4.06 14.24 2.55
CA ILE A 49 -2.92 13.74 1.81
C ILE A 49 -2.21 14.91 1.14
N LEU A 50 -0.88 14.87 1.17
CA LEU A 50 -0.03 15.67 0.29
C LEU A 50 0.46 14.79 -0.84
N LEU A 51 0.36 15.31 -2.06
CA LEU A 51 0.81 14.64 -3.28
C LEU A 51 1.87 15.50 -3.95
N LEU A 52 3.04 14.93 -4.25
CA LEU A 52 4.08 15.63 -5.01
C LEU A 52 3.75 15.61 -6.50
N GLN A 53 3.24 16.73 -7.03
CA GLN A 53 2.79 16.84 -8.41
C GLN A 53 2.80 18.29 -8.90
N ASP A 54 2.79 18.50 -10.22
CA ASP A 54 2.62 19.83 -10.82
C ASP A 54 1.17 20.34 -10.71
N GLN A 55 0.88 21.51 -11.25
CA GLN A 55 -0.47 22.10 -11.20
C GLN A 55 -1.52 21.36 -12.05
N ASP A 56 -1.08 20.58 -13.03
CA ASP A 56 -1.94 19.74 -13.86
C ASP A 56 -2.11 18.33 -13.23
N GLY A 57 -1.41 18.12 -12.11
CA GLY A 57 -1.36 16.87 -11.34
C GLY A 57 -0.45 15.81 -11.98
N ASP A 58 0.46 16.23 -12.84
CA ASP A 58 1.47 15.36 -13.43
C ASP A 58 2.61 15.12 -12.42
N ARG A 59 3.18 13.92 -12.48
CA ARG A 59 4.34 13.52 -11.66
C ARG A 59 5.65 13.88 -12.36
N PHE A 60 6.75 13.78 -11.63
CA PHE A 60 8.06 13.71 -12.28
C PHE A 60 8.15 12.51 -13.23
N THR A 61 8.83 12.70 -14.35
CA THR A 61 9.37 11.58 -15.14
C THR A 61 10.44 10.84 -14.34
N ILE A 62 10.72 9.58 -14.70
CA ILE A 62 11.77 8.77 -14.07
C ILE A 62 13.12 9.50 -14.08
N SER A 63 13.49 10.13 -15.21
CA SER A 63 14.73 10.92 -15.31
C SER A 63 14.77 12.12 -14.36
N GLN A 64 13.67 12.87 -14.27
CA GLN A 64 13.58 14.00 -13.35
C GLN A 64 13.61 13.52 -11.89
N PHE A 65 13.02 12.37 -11.60
CA PHE A 65 13.03 11.81 -10.27
C PHE A 65 14.41 11.30 -9.86
N HIS A 66 15.20 10.70 -10.76
CA HIS A 66 16.63 10.43 -10.52
C HIS A 66 17.40 11.71 -10.16
N GLN A 67 17.17 12.81 -10.88
CA GLN A 67 17.79 14.10 -10.56
C GLN A 67 17.36 14.64 -9.18
N LEU A 68 16.11 14.40 -8.77
CA LEU A 68 15.65 14.74 -7.42
C LEU A 68 16.39 13.92 -6.35
N LEU A 69 16.57 12.61 -6.57
CA LEU A 69 17.34 11.76 -5.66
C LEU A 69 18.79 12.24 -5.54
N ASP A 70 19.41 12.64 -6.66
CA ASP A 70 20.77 13.18 -6.68
C ASP A 70 20.86 14.54 -5.97
N PHE A 71 19.85 15.40 -6.12
CA PHE A 71 19.73 16.65 -5.35
C PHE A 71 19.70 16.39 -3.84
N LEU A 72 18.93 15.39 -3.41
CA LEU A 72 18.81 15.02 -2.00
C LEU A 72 20.08 14.35 -1.46
N LYS A 73 20.79 13.55 -2.28
CA LYS A 73 22.11 12.99 -1.93
C LYS A 73 23.15 14.09 -1.76
N ALA A 74 23.22 15.04 -2.69
CA ALA A 74 24.12 16.18 -2.55
C ALA A 74 23.78 17.03 -1.32
N TYR A 75 22.48 17.14 -0.97
CA TYR A 75 22.05 17.79 0.27
C TYR A 75 22.55 17.06 1.53
N ILE A 76 22.90 15.76 1.48
CA ILE A 76 23.50 15.03 2.62
C ILE A 76 25.02 14.94 2.59
N GLU A 77 25.66 14.84 1.41
CA GLU A 77 27.09 14.55 1.24
C GLU A 77 28.04 15.63 1.80
N ASP A 78 27.71 16.91 1.69
CA ASP A 78 28.55 18.03 2.17
C ASP A 78 28.52 18.21 3.72
N GLY A 79 28.21 17.15 4.44
CA GLY A 79 27.93 17.21 5.87
C GLY A 79 27.80 15.82 6.47
N GLU A 80 28.83 14.98 6.40
CA GLU A 80 28.81 13.82 7.29
C GLU A 80 28.84 14.28 8.75
N PRO A 81 28.01 13.68 9.64
CA PRO A 81 28.12 13.90 11.07
C PRO A 81 29.55 13.64 11.51
N ALA A 82 30.16 14.60 12.21
CA ALA A 82 31.40 14.34 12.91
C ALA A 82 31.18 13.08 13.77
N HIS A 83 31.90 12.00 13.47
CA HIS A 83 31.87 10.79 14.28
C HIS A 83 32.18 11.17 15.72
N THR A 84 31.17 11.14 16.60
CA THR A 84 31.37 11.28 18.04
C THR A 84 32.08 10.02 18.53
N THR A 85 33.41 10.08 18.53
CA THR A 85 34.25 9.12 19.22
C THR A 85 33.91 9.17 20.72
N LYS A 86 33.34 8.06 21.21
CA LYS A 86 33.29 7.54 22.58
C LYS A 86 33.36 8.52 23.77
N GLU A 87 32.39 8.33 24.66
CA GLU A 87 32.47 8.54 26.11
C GLU A 87 32.82 9.97 26.58
N GLY A 88 31.79 10.78 26.79
CA GLY A 88 31.94 12.03 27.53
C GLY A 88 30.62 12.78 27.61
N THR A 89 30.09 12.88 28.82
CA THR A 89 28.99 13.77 29.19
C THR A 89 29.17 15.18 28.62
N ALA A 90 28.26 15.63 27.74
CA ALA A 90 28.11 17.05 27.44
C ALA A 90 26.66 17.37 27.03
N LYS A 91 26.05 18.27 27.81
CA LYS A 91 24.86 19.03 27.44
C LYS A 91 25.13 19.79 26.15
N GLY A 92 24.24 19.63 25.17
CA GLY A 92 23.96 20.61 24.12
C GLY A 92 25.15 21.03 23.27
N ASP A 93 25.42 20.30 22.19
CA ASP A 93 26.04 20.87 21.00
C ASP A 93 25.23 20.45 19.77
N LYS A 94 24.79 21.46 19.02
CA LYS A 94 23.77 21.41 17.95
C LYS A 94 24.35 21.15 16.56
N ASP A 95 25.64 20.85 16.45
CA ASP A 95 26.32 20.95 15.15
C ASP A 95 26.63 19.56 14.59
N ILE A 96 25.63 19.00 13.91
CA ILE A 96 25.74 17.71 13.20
C ILE A 96 26.46 17.89 11.85
N PHE A 97 26.58 19.12 11.33
CA PHE A 97 27.16 19.39 10.02
C PHE A 97 28.31 20.39 10.13
N ALA A 98 29.46 20.09 9.51
CA ALA A 98 30.55 21.05 9.39
C ALA A 98 30.14 22.20 8.47
N ALA A 99 30.56 23.43 8.81
CA ALA A 99 30.34 24.59 7.94
C ALA A 99 31.03 24.36 6.58
N PRO A 100 30.38 24.69 5.45
CA PRO A 100 31.04 24.65 4.15
C PRO A 100 32.23 25.61 4.15
N GLY A 101 33.39 25.15 3.69
CA GLY A 101 34.58 25.99 3.56
C GLY A 101 34.38 27.12 2.56
N ASP A 102 35.30 28.09 2.54
CA ASP A 102 35.20 29.34 1.75
C ASP A 102 35.22 29.15 0.21
N GLY A 103 35.19 27.91 -0.29
CA GLY A 103 34.94 27.58 -1.70
C GLY A 103 33.52 27.06 -1.88
N GLU A 104 32.75 27.63 -2.81
CA GLU A 104 31.39 27.19 -3.13
C GLU A 104 31.47 25.79 -3.79
N SER A 105 31.45 24.74 -2.97
CA SER A 105 31.32 23.35 -3.45
C SER A 105 29.98 23.19 -4.17
N HIS A 106 29.92 22.21 -5.08
CA HIS A 106 28.67 21.88 -5.77
C HIS A 106 27.52 21.58 -4.77
N GLY A 107 27.82 20.90 -3.65
CA GLY A 107 26.83 20.62 -2.61
C GLY A 107 26.40 21.86 -1.82
N ALA A 108 27.30 22.81 -1.53
CA ALA A 108 26.91 24.09 -0.90
C ALA A 108 25.93 24.89 -1.76
N ALA A 109 26.10 24.86 -3.08
CA ALA A 109 25.15 25.48 -4.02
C ALA A 109 23.79 24.78 -4.01
N ILE A 110 23.75 23.43 -3.95
CA ILE A 110 22.51 22.65 -3.86
C ILE A 110 21.77 22.91 -2.54
N VAL A 111 22.49 22.91 -1.42
CA VAL A 111 21.92 23.22 -0.09
C VAL A 111 21.26 24.59 -0.11
N ARG A 112 21.94 25.61 -0.65
CA ARG A 112 21.37 26.95 -0.78
C ARG A 112 20.11 26.96 -1.64
N LYS A 113 20.14 26.32 -2.82
CA LYS A 113 18.97 26.22 -3.72
C LYS A 113 17.75 25.62 -3.01
N ILE A 114 17.95 24.56 -2.23
CA ILE A 114 16.88 23.87 -1.50
C ILE A 114 16.37 24.72 -0.33
N ASP A 115 17.24 25.27 0.49
CA ASP A 115 16.85 26.04 1.68
C ASP A 115 16.09 27.33 1.31
N GLU A 116 16.44 27.95 0.17
CA GLU A 116 15.82 29.18 -0.36
C GLU A 116 14.58 28.92 -1.25
N ALA A 117 14.26 27.66 -1.58
CA ALA A 117 13.22 27.31 -2.56
C ALA A 117 11.81 27.82 -2.21
N VAL A 118 11.48 27.83 -0.91
CA VAL A 118 10.13 28.14 -0.38
C VAL A 118 10.04 29.51 0.30
N ASN A 119 11.06 29.90 1.08
CA ASN A 119 11.07 31.21 1.75
C ASN A 119 12.38 31.93 1.44
N ALA A 120 12.38 32.76 0.40
CA ALA A 120 13.54 33.58 0.04
C ALA A 120 13.85 34.69 1.07
N ASP A 121 12.88 35.06 1.93
CA ASP A 121 12.92 36.30 2.71
C ASP A 121 13.17 36.14 4.23
N THR A 122 13.24 34.91 4.76
CA THR A 122 13.52 34.70 6.19
C THR A 122 15.01 34.52 6.45
N THR A 123 15.67 35.64 6.77
CA THR A 123 16.96 35.70 7.48
C THR A 123 18.16 35.02 6.81
N ALA A 124 18.61 35.57 5.67
CA ALA A 124 19.95 35.41 5.12
C ALA A 124 21.12 35.79 6.07
N LYS A 125 20.87 36.01 7.38
CA LYS A 125 21.85 36.43 8.38
C LYS A 125 21.99 35.48 9.59
N ALA A 126 21.10 34.51 9.81
CA ALA A 126 21.10 33.71 11.05
C ALA A 126 21.53 32.24 10.89
N HIS A 127 21.52 31.68 9.68
CA HIS A 127 21.74 30.24 9.46
C HIS A 127 22.87 29.94 8.47
N LYS A 128 24.01 30.63 8.57
CA LYS A 128 25.18 30.32 7.72
C LYS A 128 25.78 28.92 7.93
N HIS A 129 25.32 28.17 8.95
CA HIS A 129 25.99 26.96 9.41
C HIS A 129 25.08 25.72 9.60
N HIS A 130 23.76 25.82 9.35
CA HIS A 130 22.84 24.69 9.59
C HIS A 130 21.92 24.45 8.41
N ARG A 131 21.88 23.19 7.94
CA ARG A 131 20.90 22.69 6.98
C ARG A 131 19.51 22.91 7.56
N ARG A 132 18.62 23.58 6.82
CA ARG A 132 17.28 23.94 7.31
C ARG A 132 16.44 22.74 7.74
N TYR A 133 16.50 21.63 7.00
CA TYR A 133 15.57 20.51 7.16
C TYR A 133 16.14 19.29 7.88
N LEU A 134 17.47 19.16 7.95
CA LEU A 134 18.11 18.04 8.65
C LEU A 134 18.74 18.58 9.92
N THR A 135 18.15 18.25 11.07
CA THR A 135 18.57 18.80 12.37
C THR A 135 19.10 17.73 13.33
N SER A 136 18.87 16.45 13.01
CA SER A 136 19.26 15.30 13.81
C SER A 136 19.91 14.21 12.95
N ALA A 137 20.70 13.32 13.58
CA ALA A 137 21.24 12.14 12.92
C ALA A 137 20.10 11.18 12.47
N GLU A 138 18.97 11.22 13.17
CA GLU A 138 17.78 10.45 12.82
C GLU A 138 17.15 10.95 11.52
N ASP A 139 17.08 12.27 11.29
CA ASP A 139 16.62 12.83 10.01
C ASP A 139 17.48 12.33 8.84
N VAL A 140 18.81 12.30 9.02
CA VAL A 140 19.75 11.79 8.02
C VAL A 140 19.54 10.29 7.76
N ARG A 141 19.36 9.50 8.83
CA ARG A 141 19.12 8.06 8.73
C ARG A 141 17.83 7.77 7.96
N VAL A 142 16.75 8.49 8.29
CA VAL A 142 15.44 8.37 7.64
C VAL A 142 15.55 8.74 6.16
N LEU A 143 16.19 9.86 5.83
CA LEU A 143 16.39 10.27 4.45
C LEU A 143 17.20 9.24 3.65
N ARG A 144 18.30 8.72 4.20
CA ARG A 144 19.09 7.66 3.54
C ARG A 144 18.26 6.40 3.28
N SER A 145 17.43 5.99 4.24
CA SER A 145 16.55 4.84 4.06
C SER A 145 15.49 5.07 3.00
N TRP A 146 14.93 6.29 2.92
CA TRP A 146 13.97 6.68 1.91
C TRP A 146 14.59 6.71 0.51
N LEU A 147 15.79 7.30 0.38
CA LEU A 147 16.58 7.31 -0.86
C LEU A 147 16.86 5.89 -1.34
N GLY A 148 17.37 5.01 -0.47
CA GLY A 148 17.69 3.64 -0.83
C GLY A 148 16.48 2.83 -1.32
N TRP A 149 15.31 3.05 -0.71
CA TRP A 149 14.07 2.41 -1.18
C TRP A 149 13.71 2.86 -2.61
N TRP A 150 13.80 4.17 -2.89
CA TRP A 150 13.48 4.69 -4.22
C TRP A 150 14.49 4.27 -5.28
N GLU A 151 15.78 4.18 -4.95
CA GLU A 151 16.80 3.68 -5.87
C GLU A 151 16.54 2.22 -6.26
N GLU A 152 16.21 1.37 -5.29
CA GLU A 152 15.82 -0.03 -5.53
C GLU A 152 14.56 -0.10 -6.39
N TYR A 153 13.53 0.68 -6.03
CA TYR A 153 12.28 0.74 -6.79
C TYR A 153 12.49 1.19 -8.25
N LEU A 154 13.28 2.25 -8.48
CA LEU A 154 13.60 2.74 -9.82
C LEU A 154 14.37 1.70 -10.62
N SER A 155 15.34 1.03 -10.00
CA SER A 155 16.09 -0.06 -10.64
C SER A 155 15.17 -1.19 -11.08
N ASP A 156 14.22 -1.59 -10.23
CA ASP A 156 13.26 -2.66 -10.53
C ASP A 156 12.29 -2.26 -11.67
N ILE A 157 11.71 -1.07 -11.64
CA ILE A 157 10.77 -0.65 -12.70
C ILE A 157 11.45 -0.53 -14.07
N GLN A 158 12.71 -0.11 -14.10
CA GLN A 158 13.45 0.01 -15.36
C GLN A 158 13.95 -1.36 -15.86
N SER A 159 14.47 -2.20 -14.97
CA SER A 159 15.06 -3.49 -15.36
C SER A 159 14.03 -4.60 -15.58
N VAL A 160 13.00 -4.69 -14.74
CA VAL A 160 11.99 -5.77 -14.77
C VAL A 160 10.83 -5.40 -15.68
N TYR A 161 10.35 -4.16 -15.59
CA TYR A 161 9.16 -3.70 -16.32
C TYR A 161 9.51 -2.90 -17.58
N GLY A 162 10.79 -2.59 -17.81
CA GLY A 162 11.24 -1.92 -19.03
C GLY A 162 10.80 -0.46 -19.15
N MET A 163 10.47 0.19 -18.03
CA MET A 163 10.07 1.60 -18.05
C MET A 163 11.24 2.50 -18.47
N GLN A 164 10.93 3.53 -19.26
CA GLN A 164 11.89 4.46 -19.83
C GLN A 164 11.95 5.78 -19.04
N ASP A 165 13.09 6.45 -19.16
CA ASP A 165 13.42 7.69 -18.43
C ASP A 165 12.43 8.85 -18.67
N ASP A 166 11.77 8.89 -19.83
CA ASP A 166 10.82 9.92 -20.22
C ASP A 166 9.38 9.65 -19.75
N GLN A 167 9.13 8.49 -19.15
CA GLN A 167 7.82 8.14 -18.60
C GLN A 167 7.64 8.69 -17.18
N GLU A 168 6.41 9.05 -16.83
CA GLU A 168 6.07 9.42 -15.45
C GLU A 168 6.41 8.32 -14.46
N LEU A 169 6.77 8.72 -13.25
CA LEU A 169 6.90 7.81 -12.12
C LEU A 169 5.59 7.02 -11.96
N PRO A 170 5.62 5.67 -11.91
CA PRO A 170 4.41 4.85 -11.84
C PRO A 170 3.72 4.88 -10.47
N LYS A 171 4.24 5.67 -9.53
CA LYS A 171 3.76 5.81 -8.16
C LYS A 171 3.88 7.25 -7.70
N ASP A 172 2.88 7.72 -6.93
CA ASP A 172 2.86 9.00 -6.27
C ASP A 172 3.75 9.00 -5.01
N ILE A 173 4.36 10.15 -4.73
CA ILE A 173 5.02 10.41 -3.46
C ILE A 173 4.00 11.09 -2.55
N THR A 174 3.69 10.42 -1.44
CA THR A 174 2.56 10.79 -0.59
C THR A 174 2.98 11.03 0.85
N TYR A 175 2.26 11.94 1.50
CA TYR A 175 2.24 12.08 2.95
C TYR A 175 0.79 12.10 3.40
N VAL A 176 0.43 11.29 4.40
CA VAL A 176 -0.88 11.35 5.04
C VAL A 176 -0.72 11.93 6.43
N GLY A 177 -1.61 12.86 6.77
CA GLY A 177 -1.67 13.45 8.10
C GLY A 177 -3.10 13.69 8.55
N TRP A 178 -3.21 14.16 9.79
CA TRP A 178 -4.47 14.50 10.44
C TRP A 178 -4.46 15.96 10.89
N THR A 179 -5.62 16.62 10.88
CA THR A 179 -5.77 17.98 11.43
C THR A 179 -7.20 18.29 11.83
N HIS A 180 -7.36 19.28 12.72
CA HIS A 180 -8.64 19.95 13.01
C HIS A 180 -8.71 21.37 12.41
N THR A 181 -7.59 21.86 11.84
CA THR A 181 -7.41 23.19 11.24
C THR A 181 -6.80 23.08 9.83
N PRO A 182 -7.59 22.67 8.82
CA PRO A 182 -7.08 22.39 7.47
C PRO A 182 -6.31 23.55 6.85
N HIS A 183 -6.80 24.78 6.98
CA HIS A 183 -6.16 25.97 6.43
C HIS A 183 -4.79 26.24 7.07
N ILE A 184 -4.67 26.15 8.40
CA ILE A 184 -3.39 26.32 9.13
C ILE A 184 -2.41 25.22 8.73
N SER A 185 -2.90 23.99 8.56
CA SER A 185 -2.07 22.84 8.20
C SER A 185 -1.54 22.96 6.78
N LYS A 186 -2.41 23.33 5.81
CA LYS A 186 -1.99 23.67 4.45
C LYS A 186 -0.92 24.76 4.45
N GLN A 187 -1.15 25.86 5.17
CA GLN A 187 -0.19 26.95 5.25
C GLN A 187 1.13 26.51 5.88
N SER A 188 1.08 25.69 6.93
CA SER A 188 2.26 25.18 7.62
C SER A 188 3.12 24.30 6.72
N HIS A 189 2.50 23.43 5.92
CA HIS A 189 3.18 22.67 4.86
C HIS A 189 3.70 23.60 3.78
N SER A 190 2.91 24.56 3.30
CA SER A 190 3.34 25.47 2.22
C SER A 190 4.52 26.37 2.62
N LEU A 191 4.67 26.70 3.91
CA LEU A 191 5.72 27.57 4.43
C LEU A 191 6.87 26.81 5.11
N HIS A 192 6.78 25.49 5.24
CA HIS A 192 7.68 24.63 6.00
C HIS A 192 7.96 25.13 7.43
N CYS A 193 6.91 25.55 8.16
CA CYS A 193 7.10 26.15 9.50
C CYS A 193 6.77 25.20 10.68
N ASN A 194 5.94 24.17 10.48
CA ASN A 194 5.54 23.22 11.53
C ASN A 194 5.31 21.79 11.00
N SER A 195 6.00 21.43 9.91
CA SER A 195 5.81 20.17 9.20
C SER A 195 7.03 19.26 9.35
N LEU A 196 6.88 17.96 9.08
CA LEU A 196 7.96 16.98 9.23
C LEU A 196 9.15 17.28 8.32
N SER A 197 10.36 17.10 8.85
CA SER A 197 11.64 17.33 8.17
C SER A 197 11.71 16.73 6.77
N LEU A 198 11.37 15.45 6.63
CA LEU A 198 11.45 14.73 5.36
C LEU A 198 10.47 15.30 4.32
N VAL A 199 9.23 15.61 4.73
CA VAL A 199 8.20 16.18 3.85
C VAL A 199 8.68 17.53 3.29
N ASN A 200 9.14 18.42 4.19
CA ASN A 200 9.60 19.75 3.81
C ASN A 200 10.84 19.71 2.93
N LEU A 201 11.78 18.81 3.21
CA LEU A 201 13.00 18.66 2.42
C LEU A 201 12.69 18.18 1.00
N VAL A 202 11.86 17.14 0.86
CA VAL A 202 11.49 16.59 -0.45
C VAL A 202 10.70 17.63 -1.25
N ASP A 203 9.78 18.36 -0.61
CA ASP A 203 9.03 19.43 -1.28
C ASP A 203 9.97 20.57 -1.75
N ALA A 204 10.85 21.06 -0.86
CA ALA A 204 11.82 22.09 -1.18
C ALA A 204 12.75 21.68 -2.34
N ALA A 205 13.23 20.44 -2.33
CA ALA A 205 14.08 19.89 -3.38
C ALA A 205 13.32 19.76 -4.71
N ALA A 206 12.07 19.31 -4.69
CA ALA A 206 11.22 19.25 -5.87
C ALA A 206 10.95 20.63 -6.47
N ILE A 207 10.68 21.63 -5.63
CA ILE A 207 10.48 23.02 -6.06
C ILE A 207 11.77 23.59 -6.66
N ALA A 208 12.92 23.39 -6.01
CA ALA A 208 14.22 23.85 -6.48
C ALA A 208 14.57 23.24 -7.85
N LEU A 209 14.41 21.92 -7.99
CA LEU A 209 14.65 21.21 -9.24
C LEU A 209 13.68 21.66 -10.34
N SER A 210 12.39 21.79 -10.04
CA SER A 210 11.39 22.23 -11.01
C SER A 210 11.70 23.62 -11.56
N LYS A 211 12.15 24.55 -10.71
CA LYS A 211 12.57 25.90 -11.13
C LYS A 211 13.81 25.87 -12.03
N GLU A 212 14.66 24.86 -11.92
CA GLU A 212 15.84 24.68 -12.77
C GLU A 212 15.49 24.05 -14.12
N ILE A 213 14.58 23.07 -14.13
CA ILE A 213 14.18 22.35 -15.34
C ILE A 213 13.15 23.14 -16.17
N HIS A 214 12.17 23.76 -15.52
CA HIS A 214 11.02 24.37 -16.19
C HIS A 214 11.09 25.91 -16.15
N GLN A 215 11.56 26.50 -17.25
CA GLN A 215 11.43 27.95 -17.48
C GLN A 215 9.98 28.41 -17.67
N SER A 216 9.07 27.46 -17.95
CA SER A 216 7.65 27.69 -18.21
C SER A 216 6.78 27.85 -16.95
N GLY A 217 7.37 27.82 -15.75
CA GLY A 217 6.64 28.00 -14.49
C GLY A 217 5.86 26.78 -13.99
N LYS A 218 6.03 25.60 -14.61
CA LYS A 218 5.52 24.33 -14.05
C LYS A 218 6.34 23.96 -12.83
N VAL A 219 5.71 23.94 -11.65
CA VAL A 219 6.39 23.63 -10.38
C VAL A 219 5.75 22.40 -9.76
N VAL A 220 6.53 21.32 -9.67
CA VAL A 220 6.16 20.15 -8.88
C VAL A 220 6.40 20.47 -7.41
N LYS A 221 5.34 20.33 -6.60
CA LYS A 221 5.34 20.57 -5.15
C LYS A 221 4.31 19.70 -4.46
N MET A 222 4.33 19.67 -3.13
CA MET A 222 3.34 19.01 -2.30
C MET A 222 2.01 19.77 -2.37
N ARG A 223 0.97 19.10 -2.84
CA ARG A 223 -0.39 19.66 -2.94
C ARG A 223 -1.32 18.98 -1.96
N TYR A 224 -2.06 19.79 -1.21
CA TYR A 224 -2.93 19.37 -0.14
C TYR A 224 -4.30 18.94 -0.67
N HIS A 225 -4.73 17.74 -0.30
CA HIS A 225 -6.06 17.22 -0.56
C HIS A 225 -6.69 16.66 0.71
N THR A 226 -7.95 16.97 0.94
CA THR A 226 -8.73 16.34 2.01
C THR A 226 -9.08 14.91 1.59
N LEU A 227 -8.65 13.92 2.37
CA LEU A 227 -8.96 12.51 2.13
C LEU A 227 -10.34 12.14 2.64
N ARG A 228 -10.62 12.49 3.90
CA ARG A 228 -11.87 12.17 4.58
C ARG A 228 -12.07 13.01 5.83
N LEU A 229 -13.33 13.27 6.15
CA LEU A 229 -13.72 13.80 7.45
C LEU A 229 -13.68 12.70 8.50
N VAL A 230 -13.12 13.01 9.67
CA VAL A 230 -13.11 12.10 10.82
C VAL A 230 -14.30 12.45 11.69
N TYR A 231 -15.25 11.53 11.80
CA TYR A 231 -16.53 11.75 12.49
C TYR A 231 -16.63 11.02 13.84
N ASP A 232 -15.61 10.23 14.18
CA ASP A 232 -15.55 9.46 15.42
C ASP A 232 -14.11 9.47 15.95
N GLU A 233 -13.99 9.66 17.25
CA GLU A 233 -12.73 9.69 18.00
C GLU A 233 -12.04 8.33 17.95
N GLU A 234 -12.81 7.24 18.08
CA GLU A 234 -12.29 5.86 18.15
C GLU A 234 -11.61 5.42 16.85
N VAL A 235 -11.98 6.02 15.71
CA VAL A 235 -11.46 5.64 14.38
C VAL A 235 -10.45 6.63 13.81
N SER A 236 -10.11 7.65 14.59
CA SER A 236 -9.23 8.75 14.15
C SER A 236 -7.83 8.24 13.85
N GLU A 237 -7.16 7.65 14.84
CA GLU A 237 -5.80 7.10 14.73
C GLU A 237 -5.74 5.91 13.75
N ASP A 238 -6.60 4.91 13.96
CA ASP A 238 -6.63 3.68 13.16
C ASP A 238 -6.86 3.98 11.69
N GLY A 239 -7.74 4.94 11.42
CA GLY A 239 -8.03 5.27 10.05
C GLY A 239 -6.97 6.17 9.40
N GLU A 240 -6.28 7.03 10.14
CA GLU A 240 -5.07 7.70 9.62
C GLU A 240 -3.95 6.71 9.29
N HIS A 241 -3.78 5.68 10.12
CA HIS A 241 -2.87 4.58 9.86
C HIS A 241 -3.27 3.78 8.63
N PHE A 242 -4.55 3.42 8.50
CA PHE A 242 -5.10 2.74 7.33
C PHE A 242 -4.87 3.54 6.04
N ASP A 243 -5.17 4.85 6.07
CA ASP A 243 -4.98 5.73 4.92
C ASP A 243 -3.48 5.81 4.53
N SER A 244 -2.60 5.84 5.53
CA SER A 244 -1.14 5.84 5.34
C SER A 244 -0.64 4.53 4.69
N LEU A 245 -1.17 3.38 5.11
CA LEU A 245 -0.84 2.09 4.50
C LEU A 245 -1.37 1.99 3.06
N LEU A 246 -2.64 2.34 2.87
CA LEU A 246 -3.33 2.23 1.59
C LEU A 246 -2.66 3.09 0.52
N THR A 247 -2.17 4.27 0.88
CA THR A 247 -1.51 5.22 -0.03
C THR A 247 0.01 5.08 -0.08
N GLY A 248 0.57 4.13 0.68
CA GLY A 248 2.02 3.91 0.78
C GLY A 248 2.77 5.11 1.33
N SER A 249 2.17 5.88 2.24
CA SER A 249 2.72 7.15 2.74
C SER A 249 3.89 6.98 3.70
N TYR A 250 4.17 5.77 4.19
CA TYR A 250 5.32 5.51 5.05
C TYR A 250 6.64 5.58 4.29
N TYR A 251 7.69 6.10 4.94
CA TYR A 251 8.99 6.28 4.28
C TYR A 251 9.63 4.98 3.77
N TRP A 252 9.43 3.87 4.47
CA TRP A 252 9.89 2.53 4.04
C TRP A 252 9.02 1.93 2.92
N MET A 253 7.99 2.63 2.46
CA MET A 253 7.16 2.31 1.30
C MET A 253 7.26 3.37 0.20
N GLY A 254 8.23 4.29 0.29
CA GLY A 254 8.43 5.39 -0.64
C GLY A 254 7.66 6.68 -0.34
N GLY A 255 6.76 6.69 0.64
CA GLY A 255 6.09 7.92 1.09
C GLY A 255 6.96 8.77 2.02
N LEU A 256 6.38 9.73 2.74
CA LEU A 256 7.15 10.70 3.54
C LEU A 256 6.84 10.71 5.04
N LYS A 257 5.91 9.85 5.47
CA LYS A 257 5.50 9.71 6.86
C LYS A 257 6.55 8.91 7.63
N THR A 258 7.12 9.53 8.65
CA THR A 258 8.16 8.96 9.51
C THR A 258 7.61 8.38 10.81
N VAL A 259 6.42 8.81 11.21
CA VAL A 259 5.74 8.39 12.45
C VAL A 259 4.70 7.32 12.14
N PHE A 260 4.90 6.14 12.73
CA PHE A 260 3.95 5.02 12.66
C PHE A 260 2.77 5.27 13.60
N GLY A 261 1.55 5.32 13.05
CA GLY A 261 0.27 5.44 13.76
C GLY A 261 0.12 6.65 14.70
N GLY A 262 -0.86 7.51 14.46
CA GLY A 262 -1.55 8.20 15.57
C GLY A 262 -0.81 9.31 16.35
N GLY A 263 0.50 9.47 16.23
CA GLY A 263 1.29 10.30 17.17
C GLY A 263 1.02 11.82 17.25
N PHE A 264 0.04 12.35 16.51
CA PHE A 264 -0.33 13.78 16.49
C PHE A 264 -1.82 14.04 16.77
N HIS A 265 -2.51 13.10 17.43
CA HIS A 265 -3.96 13.18 17.70
C HIS A 265 -4.32 13.80 19.06
N ASP A 266 -3.42 14.51 19.72
CA ASP A 266 -3.71 15.12 21.03
C ASP A 266 -4.99 15.98 21.01
N ALA A 267 -5.20 16.73 19.92
CA ALA A 267 -6.41 17.54 19.73
C ALA A 267 -7.67 16.71 19.36
N ALA A 268 -7.51 15.45 18.94
CA ALA A 268 -8.62 14.53 18.68
C ALA A 268 -9.31 14.09 19.98
N HIS A 269 -8.57 14.10 21.09
CA HIS A 269 -9.04 13.73 22.43
C HIS A 269 -9.37 14.94 23.31
N ASP A 270 -9.13 16.16 22.82
CA ASP A 270 -9.42 17.37 23.57
C ASP A 270 -10.94 17.62 23.64
N PRO A 271 -11.53 17.71 24.85
CA PRO A 271 -12.95 17.99 25.02
C PRO A 271 -13.41 19.29 24.34
N GLU A 272 -12.53 20.27 24.13
CA GLU A 272 -12.84 21.53 23.45
C GLU A 272 -13.34 21.28 22.02
N TYR A 273 -12.73 20.33 21.30
CA TYR A 273 -12.98 20.08 19.87
C TYR A 273 -13.95 18.94 19.61
N LYS A 274 -14.49 18.28 20.64
CA LYS A 274 -15.38 17.11 20.48
C LYS A 274 -16.62 17.40 19.61
N HIS A 275 -17.11 18.64 19.63
CA HIS A 275 -18.23 19.09 18.80
C HIS A 275 -17.96 19.00 17.28
N LEU A 276 -16.68 18.98 16.85
CA LEU A 276 -16.32 18.85 15.45
C LEU A 276 -16.61 17.45 14.89
N TYR A 277 -16.65 16.40 15.72
CA TYR A 277 -17.07 15.06 15.30
C TYR A 277 -18.55 15.06 14.89
N GLU A 278 -19.42 15.66 15.71
CA GLU A 278 -20.85 15.80 15.40
C GLU A 278 -21.06 16.64 14.12
N HIS A 279 -20.27 17.72 13.97
CA HIS A 279 -20.29 18.53 12.75
C HIS A 279 -19.93 17.70 11.50
N ASN A 280 -18.86 16.93 11.56
CA ASN A 280 -18.42 16.07 10.47
C ASN A 280 -19.43 14.95 10.16
N HIS A 281 -20.03 14.34 11.19
CA HIS A 281 -21.08 13.35 11.02
C HIS A 281 -22.25 13.93 10.24
N GLY A 282 -22.75 15.11 10.63
CA GLY A 282 -23.83 15.80 9.92
C GLY A 282 -23.49 16.12 8.47
N GLN A 283 -22.26 16.56 8.17
CA GLN A 283 -21.82 16.76 6.79
C GLN A 283 -21.84 15.46 5.97
N LEU A 284 -21.34 14.37 6.54
CA LEU A 284 -21.30 13.07 5.88
C LEU A 284 -22.70 12.50 5.62
N GLU A 285 -23.65 12.72 6.53
CA GLU A 285 -25.06 12.35 6.35
C GLU A 285 -25.70 13.16 5.22
N ILE A 286 -25.48 14.48 5.18
CA ILE A 286 -26.02 15.36 4.13
C ILE A 286 -25.48 14.96 2.75
N MET A 287 -24.21 14.56 2.67
CA MET A 287 -23.62 14.08 1.42
C MET A 287 -24.27 12.77 0.94
N GLY A 288 -25.06 12.05 1.77
CA GLY A 288 -25.79 10.83 1.40
C GLY A 288 -24.91 9.60 1.18
N HIS A 289 -23.63 9.81 0.86
CA HIS A 289 -22.67 8.78 0.54
C HIS A 289 -22.29 7.91 1.75
N LEU A 290 -22.43 8.39 2.98
CA LEU A 290 -22.16 7.57 4.16
C LEU A 290 -23.17 6.42 4.26
N LEU A 291 -24.46 6.71 4.07
CA LEU A 291 -25.54 5.71 4.09
C LEU A 291 -25.38 4.70 2.96
N ASP A 292 -25.15 5.16 1.73
CA ASP A 292 -24.95 4.29 0.57
C ASP A 292 -23.73 3.37 0.75
N ASN A 293 -22.63 3.92 1.27
CA ASN A 293 -21.41 3.15 1.51
C ASN A 293 -21.54 2.18 2.69
N MET A 294 -22.21 2.58 3.78
CA MET A 294 -22.50 1.67 4.90
C MET A 294 -23.42 0.54 4.46
N GLN A 295 -24.42 0.83 3.63
CA GLN A 295 -25.28 -0.20 3.05
C GLN A 295 -24.48 -1.16 2.18
N ARG A 296 -23.62 -0.65 1.30
CA ARG A 296 -22.72 -1.47 0.48
C ARG A 296 -21.76 -2.33 1.30
N VAL A 297 -21.17 -1.81 2.38
CA VAL A 297 -20.31 -2.60 3.28
C VAL A 297 -21.10 -3.67 4.01
N ASN A 298 -22.31 -3.35 4.51
CA ASN A 298 -23.17 -4.35 5.11
C ASN A 298 -23.53 -5.46 4.11
N GLU A 299 -23.82 -5.12 2.86
CA GLU A 299 -24.08 -6.08 1.79
C GLU A 299 -22.85 -6.95 1.47
N ASN A 300 -21.65 -6.35 1.41
CA ASN A 300 -20.41 -7.08 1.17
C ASN A 300 -20.02 -7.98 2.35
N MET A 301 -20.14 -7.49 3.58
CA MET A 301 -19.89 -8.27 4.79
C MET A 301 -20.85 -9.45 4.86
N LYS A 302 -22.11 -9.27 4.49
CA LYS A 302 -23.07 -10.37 4.37
C LYS A 302 -22.62 -11.41 3.34
N LYS A 303 -22.17 -11.00 2.15
CA LYS A 303 -21.61 -11.92 1.14
C LYS A 303 -20.37 -12.66 1.62
N ASP A 304 -19.50 -12.01 2.38
CA ASP A 304 -18.31 -12.65 2.94
C ASP A 304 -18.66 -13.66 4.04
N ILE A 305 -19.64 -13.35 4.90
CA ILE A 305 -20.21 -14.31 5.85
C ILE A 305 -20.78 -15.52 5.09
N GLU A 306 -21.59 -15.30 4.05
CA GLU A 306 -22.14 -16.37 3.20
C GLU A 306 -21.02 -17.21 2.55
N ARG A 307 -19.93 -16.58 2.10
CA ARG A 307 -18.76 -17.27 1.53
C ARG A 307 -18.04 -18.13 2.57
N VAL A 308 -17.84 -17.61 3.78
CA VAL A 308 -17.23 -18.36 4.89
C VAL A 308 -18.10 -19.56 5.27
N GLU A 309 -19.42 -19.37 5.35
CA GLU A 309 -20.38 -20.44 5.62
C GLU A 309 -20.36 -21.53 4.53
N MET A 310 -20.35 -21.14 3.25
CA MET A 310 -20.21 -22.09 2.14
C MET A 310 -18.87 -22.85 2.20
N HIS A 311 -17.77 -22.17 2.51
CA HIS A 311 -16.48 -22.82 2.65
C HIS A 311 -16.48 -23.84 3.79
N GLN A 312 -17.10 -23.49 4.92
CA GLN A 312 -17.23 -24.39 6.06
C GLN A 312 -18.09 -25.62 5.73
N GLN A 313 -19.20 -25.44 5.00
CA GLN A 313 -20.01 -26.55 4.49
C GLN A 313 -19.19 -27.48 3.59
N LEU A 314 -18.45 -26.91 2.64
CA LEU A 314 -17.64 -27.67 1.68
C LEU A 314 -16.52 -28.45 2.38
N VAL A 315 -15.86 -27.87 3.38
CA VAL A 315 -14.88 -28.56 4.23
C VAL A 315 -15.53 -29.71 5.01
N ASN A 316 -16.74 -29.52 5.54
CA ASN A 316 -17.46 -30.57 6.27
C ASN A 316 -17.88 -31.72 5.34
N GLU A 317 -18.36 -31.42 4.13
CA GLU A 317 -18.69 -32.42 3.11
C GLU A 317 -17.43 -33.20 2.68
N LEU A 318 -16.30 -32.51 2.49
CA LEU A 318 -15.03 -33.14 2.16
C LEU A 318 -14.58 -34.09 3.28
N LYS A 319 -14.69 -33.67 4.54
CA LYS A 319 -14.40 -34.55 5.70
C LYS A 319 -15.29 -35.78 5.70
N GLN A 320 -16.60 -35.62 5.50
CA GLN A 320 -17.52 -36.75 5.41
C GLN A 320 -17.20 -37.69 4.23
N ALA A 321 -16.78 -37.14 3.09
CA ALA A 321 -16.37 -37.94 1.94
C ALA A 321 -15.06 -38.71 2.22
N ILE A 322 -14.09 -38.07 2.89
CA ILE A 322 -12.83 -38.70 3.34
C ILE A 322 -13.11 -39.82 4.35
N GLU A 323 -14.03 -39.64 5.29
CA GLU A 323 -14.42 -40.67 6.24
C GLU A 323 -15.12 -41.87 5.58
N LYS A 324 -15.85 -41.65 4.48
CA LYS A 324 -16.53 -42.69 3.70
C LYS A 324 -15.63 -43.39 2.68
N LEU A 325 -14.48 -42.82 2.34
CA LEU A 325 -13.53 -43.42 1.38
C LEU A 325 -12.99 -44.80 1.82
N PRO A 326 -12.62 -45.03 3.10
CA PRO A 326 -12.20 -46.35 3.59
C PRO A 326 -13.27 -47.43 3.47
N THR A 327 -14.55 -47.12 3.73
CA THR A 327 -15.66 -48.07 3.64
C THR A 327 -15.96 -48.41 2.18
N LEU A 328 -15.98 -47.43 1.28
CA LEU A 328 -16.04 -47.65 -0.17
C LEU A 328 -14.87 -48.51 -0.65
N GLY A 329 -13.65 -48.27 -0.17
CA GLY A 329 -12.48 -49.08 -0.48
C GLY A 329 -12.56 -50.52 0.05
N ALA A 330 -13.24 -50.75 1.18
CA ALA A 330 -13.50 -52.09 1.71
C ALA A 330 -14.59 -52.83 0.90
N GLU A 331 -15.66 -52.14 0.52
CA GLU A 331 -16.74 -52.68 -0.30
C GLU A 331 -16.25 -53.05 -1.71
N ILE A 332 -15.44 -52.21 -2.36
CA ILE A 332 -14.83 -52.50 -3.66
C ILE A 332 -13.91 -53.74 -3.58
N ARG A 333 -13.15 -53.89 -2.49
CA ARG A 333 -12.31 -55.08 -2.25
C ARG A 333 -13.14 -56.34 -2.04
N LYS A 334 -14.25 -56.24 -1.30
CA LYS A 334 -15.21 -57.34 -1.08
C LYS A 334 -15.87 -57.77 -2.40
N GLY A 335 -16.36 -56.81 -3.19
CA GLY A 335 -16.94 -57.08 -4.52
C GLY A 335 -15.94 -57.75 -5.47
N LYS A 336 -14.69 -57.30 -5.51
CA LYS A 336 -13.62 -57.97 -6.29
C LYS A 336 -13.37 -59.41 -5.83
N ALA A 337 -13.39 -59.68 -4.53
CA ALA A 337 -13.19 -61.02 -3.98
C ALA A 337 -14.35 -61.96 -4.34
N GLU A 338 -15.60 -61.49 -4.27
CA GLU A 338 -16.78 -62.24 -4.68
C GLU A 338 -16.77 -62.54 -6.18
N LEU A 339 -16.40 -61.56 -7.02
CA LEU A 339 -16.31 -61.74 -8.46
C LEU A 339 -15.23 -62.78 -8.84
N ARG A 340 -14.10 -62.82 -8.12
CA ARG A 340 -13.08 -63.86 -8.26
C ARG A 340 -13.61 -65.25 -7.89
N LYS A 341 -14.36 -65.37 -6.78
CA LYS A 341 -15.01 -66.64 -6.39
C LYS A 341 -16.00 -67.11 -7.45
N LEU A 342 -16.81 -66.20 -7.99
CA LEU A 342 -17.82 -66.50 -9.01
C LEU A 342 -17.17 -66.98 -10.32
N ASN A 343 -16.07 -66.35 -10.74
CA ASN A 343 -15.28 -66.78 -11.89
C ASN A 343 -14.60 -68.14 -11.67
N HIS A 344 -14.11 -68.42 -10.46
CA HIS A 344 -13.56 -69.74 -10.11
C HIS A 344 -14.63 -70.84 -10.21
N LEU A 345 -15.82 -70.61 -9.65
CA LEU A 345 -16.95 -71.55 -9.75
C LEU A 345 -17.41 -71.79 -11.20
N ARG A 346 -17.41 -70.74 -12.04
CA ARG A 346 -17.69 -70.88 -13.48
C ARG A 346 -16.67 -71.78 -14.17
N LYS A 347 -15.38 -71.65 -13.83
CA LYS A 347 -14.31 -72.51 -14.36
C LYS A 347 -14.49 -73.97 -13.92
N LEU A 348 -14.80 -74.20 -12.64
CA LEU A 348 -15.05 -75.53 -12.09
C LEU A 348 -16.24 -76.22 -12.75
N ARG A 349 -17.36 -75.50 -12.93
CA ARG A 349 -18.54 -76.02 -13.67
C ARG A 349 -18.20 -76.37 -15.11
N LYS A 350 -17.33 -75.61 -15.77
CA LYS A 350 -16.90 -75.90 -17.14
C LYS A 350 -16.08 -77.19 -17.21
N GLN A 351 -15.19 -77.41 -16.23
CA GLN A 351 -14.44 -78.66 -16.09
C GLN A 351 -15.36 -79.85 -15.81
N GLN A 352 -16.28 -79.74 -14.85
CA GLN A 352 -17.25 -80.80 -14.56
C GLN A 352 -18.12 -81.15 -15.78
N LYS A 353 -18.57 -80.14 -16.55
CA LYS A 353 -19.31 -80.40 -17.80
C LYS A 353 -18.46 -81.15 -18.82
N GLN A 354 -17.16 -80.86 -18.90
CA GLN A 354 -16.24 -81.54 -19.80
C GLN A 354 -15.99 -82.99 -19.35
N GLU A 355 -15.76 -83.22 -18.05
CA GLU A 355 -15.60 -84.56 -17.47
C GLU A 355 -16.86 -85.41 -17.66
N VAL A 356 -18.05 -84.86 -17.40
CA VAL A 356 -19.32 -85.55 -17.64
C VAL A 356 -19.49 -85.88 -19.12
N LYS A 357 -19.14 -84.95 -20.02
CA LYS A 357 -19.18 -85.19 -21.47
C LYS A 357 -18.23 -86.32 -21.87
N GLU A 358 -17.01 -86.34 -21.33
CA GLU A 358 -16.02 -87.39 -21.59
C GLU A 358 -16.45 -88.75 -21.05
N ALA A 359 -17.02 -88.80 -19.85
CA ALA A 359 -17.60 -90.02 -19.26
C ALA A 359 -18.78 -90.55 -20.08
N LEU A 360 -19.68 -89.67 -20.54
CA LEU A 360 -20.78 -90.03 -21.44
C LEU A 360 -20.27 -90.60 -22.77
N LEU A 361 -19.25 -89.97 -23.35
CA LEU A 361 -18.62 -90.47 -24.58
C LEU A 361 -17.95 -91.83 -24.37
N ALA A 362 -17.30 -92.05 -23.22
CA ALA A 362 -16.70 -93.33 -22.88
C ALA A 362 -17.76 -94.43 -22.70
N LEU A 363 -18.88 -94.13 -22.01
CA LEU A 363 -20.02 -95.05 -21.88
C LEU A 363 -20.66 -95.37 -23.23
N LEU A 364 -20.85 -94.37 -24.09
CA LEU A 364 -21.33 -94.57 -25.46
C LEU A 364 -20.40 -95.50 -26.25
N ARG A 365 -19.08 -95.29 -26.16
CA ARG A 365 -18.09 -96.18 -26.80
C ARG A 365 -18.15 -97.61 -26.26
N ALA A 366 -18.26 -97.79 -24.94
CA ALA A 366 -18.37 -99.10 -24.32
C ALA A 366 -19.68 -99.82 -24.70
N ALA A 367 -20.79 -99.10 -24.78
CA ALA A 367 -22.07 -99.63 -25.23
C ALA A 367 -22.02 -100.06 -26.72
N MET A 368 -21.41 -99.24 -27.59
CA MET A 368 -21.22 -99.59 -29.00
C MET A 368 -20.26 -100.77 -29.20
N ALA A 369 -19.25 -100.93 -28.34
CA ALA A 369 -18.37 -102.09 -28.38
C ALA A 369 -19.10 -103.38 -27.95
N LYS A 370 -19.94 -103.32 -26.90
CA LYS A 370 -20.76 -104.46 -26.48
C LYS A 370 -21.79 -104.90 -27.52
N SER A 371 -22.39 -103.96 -28.27
CA SER A 371 -23.33 -104.31 -29.35
C SER A 371 -22.66 -104.85 -30.62
N ALA A 372 -21.32 -104.82 -30.71
CA ALA A 372 -20.57 -105.38 -31.84
C ALA A 372 -20.07 -106.81 -31.57
N ASP A 373 -20.12 -107.27 -30.32
CA ASP A 373 -19.75 -108.62 -29.86
C ASP A 373 -20.98 -109.54 -29.60
N GLU A 374 -22.21 -109.02 -29.75
CA GLU A 374 -23.47 -109.77 -29.87
C GLU A 374 -23.89 -109.88 -31.34
#